data_AF-X1G5R7-F1
#
_entry.id   AF-X1G5R7-F1
#
_cell.length_a   1.000
_cell.length_b   1.000
_cell.length_c   1.000
_cell.angle_alpha   90.00
_cell.angle_beta   90.00
_cell.angle_gamma   90.00
#
_symmetry.space_group_name_H-M   'P 1'
#
loop_
_entity.id
_entity.type
_entity.pdbx_description
1 polymer ?
#
loop_
_entity_poly.entity_id
_entity_poly.type
_entity_poly.pdbx_seq_one_letter_code
_entity_poly.pdbx_strand_id
1 'polypeptide(L)'
;MRELRQAAETASAVYLATDPDREGEAISWHLAEVTKSDKTPYHRVVFHEITKEAIEQAFKHPRSIDMQLVNAQQARRVLDRLVGYKISPLLWQKVRRGLSAGRVQSVALKIIVDREREIEKFIPVEYWTIEAELTKGIPATKVIPFRAMLIGFIDGTKLDIHNREEATEISDELKQAGYSVIKVKTKKVT
;
A
#
# COMPACT_ATOMS: atom_id res chain seq x y z
N MET A 1 1.63 0.68 -37.06
CA MET A 1 0.48 -0.15 -37.49
C MET A 1 0.61 -0.70 -38.90
N ARG A 2 0.95 0.11 -39.92
CA ARG A 2 1.16 -0.37 -41.29
C ARG A 2 2.22 -1.47 -41.38
N GLU A 3 3.35 -1.29 -40.70
CA GLU A 3 4.45 -2.27 -40.65
C GLU A 3 4.01 -3.61 -40.04
N LEU A 4 3.29 -3.58 -38.91
CA LEU A 4 2.79 -4.79 -38.25
C LEU A 4 1.80 -5.58 -39.12
N ARG A 5 0.94 -4.89 -39.87
CA ARG A 5 0.02 -5.53 -40.83
C ARG A 5 0.80 -6.23 -41.94
N GLN A 6 1.76 -5.53 -42.55
CA GLN A 6 2.58 -6.08 -43.62
C GLN A 6 3.42 -7.28 -43.14
N ALA A 7 3.96 -7.21 -41.92
CA ALA A 7 4.69 -8.33 -41.33
C ALA A 7 3.78 -9.53 -41.03
N ALA A 8 2.54 -9.29 -40.58
CA ALA A 8 1.58 -10.37 -40.32
C ALA A 8 1.11 -11.08 -41.60
N GLU A 9 1.01 -10.36 -42.72
CA GLU A 9 0.63 -10.91 -44.03
C GLU A 9 1.70 -11.84 -44.62
N THR A 10 2.99 -11.59 -44.34
CA THR A 10 4.11 -12.40 -44.84
C THR A 10 4.57 -13.48 -43.86
N ALA A 11 4.20 -13.37 -42.58
CA ALA A 11 4.54 -14.33 -41.55
C ALA A 11 3.79 -15.66 -41.71
N SER A 12 4.46 -16.76 -41.37
CA SER A 12 3.84 -18.08 -41.27
C SER A 12 2.95 -18.23 -40.03
N ALA A 13 3.24 -17.48 -38.97
CA ALA A 13 2.45 -17.41 -37.74
C ALA A 13 2.77 -16.11 -36.98
N VAL A 14 1.81 -15.61 -36.21
CA VAL A 14 1.99 -14.45 -35.31
C VAL A 14 1.88 -14.90 -33.86
N TYR A 15 2.89 -14.59 -33.06
CA TYR A 15 2.90 -14.86 -31.61
C TYR A 15 2.71 -13.56 -30.82
N LEU A 16 1.66 -13.54 -30.02
CA LEU A 16 1.26 -12.44 -29.14
C LEU A 16 1.82 -12.70 -27.75
N ALA A 17 2.93 -12.04 -27.44
CA ALA A 17 3.75 -12.26 -26.24
C ALA A 17 3.65 -11.08 -25.24
N THR A 18 2.44 -10.56 -25.02
CA THR A 18 2.20 -9.51 -24.03
C THR A 18 2.14 -10.06 -22.61
N ASP A 19 2.18 -9.17 -21.62
CA ASP A 19 2.15 -9.51 -20.19
C ASP A 19 0.99 -10.44 -19.79
N PRO A 20 1.17 -11.28 -18.76
CA PRO A 20 0.24 -12.34 -18.34
C PRO A 20 -0.97 -11.80 -17.54
N ASP A 21 -1.49 -10.63 -17.89
CA ASP A 21 -2.62 -10.00 -17.20
C ASP A 21 -3.75 -9.61 -18.18
N ARG A 22 -4.84 -9.05 -17.64
CA ARG A 22 -6.00 -8.63 -18.47
C ARG A 22 -5.68 -7.48 -19.43
N GLU A 23 -4.73 -6.60 -19.09
CA GLU A 23 -4.35 -5.47 -19.96
C GLU A 23 -3.53 -6.01 -21.14
N GLY A 24 -2.57 -6.88 -20.85
CA GLY A 24 -1.82 -7.64 -21.84
C GLY A 24 -2.73 -8.46 -22.75
N GLU A 25 -3.75 -9.14 -22.21
CA GLU A 25 -4.71 -9.89 -23.02
C GLU A 25 -5.52 -8.97 -23.95
N ALA A 26 -5.99 -7.83 -23.45
CA ALA A 26 -6.69 -6.85 -24.27
C ALA A 26 -5.80 -6.26 -25.37
N ILE A 27 -4.52 -5.98 -25.09
CA ILE A 27 -3.57 -5.52 -26.10
C ILE A 27 -3.37 -6.59 -27.18
N SER A 28 -3.17 -7.84 -26.78
CA SER A 28 -3.06 -8.98 -27.69
C SER A 28 -4.30 -9.10 -28.60
N TRP A 29 -5.49 -8.96 -28.02
CA TRP A 29 -6.75 -8.95 -28.78
C TRP A 29 -6.84 -7.79 -29.77
N HIS A 30 -6.55 -6.56 -29.35
CA HIS A 30 -6.54 -5.39 -30.25
C HIS A 30 -5.53 -5.55 -31.39
N LEU A 31 -4.33 -6.07 -31.10
CA LEU A 31 -3.32 -6.34 -32.14
C LEU A 31 -3.80 -7.40 -33.13
N ALA A 32 -4.40 -8.49 -32.64
CA ALA A 32 -4.98 -9.53 -33.48
C ALA A 32 -6.08 -8.97 -34.39
N GLU A 33 -7.04 -8.23 -33.83
CA GLU A 33 -8.14 -7.62 -34.59
C GLU A 33 -7.65 -6.63 -35.66
N VAL A 34 -6.65 -5.81 -35.33
CA VAL A 34 -6.17 -4.78 -36.26
C VAL A 34 -5.23 -5.36 -37.32
N THR A 35 -4.53 -6.46 -37.04
CA THR A 35 -3.57 -7.09 -37.99
C THR A 35 -4.10 -8.33 -38.68
N LYS A 36 -5.32 -8.77 -38.35
CA LYS A 36 -5.93 -10.03 -38.78
C LYS A 36 -5.74 -10.30 -40.27
N SER A 37 -5.26 -11.50 -40.57
CA SER A 37 -5.11 -12.06 -41.90
C SER A 37 -5.72 -13.46 -41.92
N ASP A 38 -6.53 -13.77 -42.92
CA ASP A 38 -7.17 -15.10 -43.06
C ASP A 38 -6.16 -16.23 -43.30
N LYS A 39 -4.93 -15.87 -43.68
CA LYS A 39 -3.86 -16.81 -44.03
C LYS A 39 -2.90 -17.09 -42.87
N THR A 40 -2.93 -16.29 -41.80
CA THR A 40 -1.92 -16.31 -40.75
C THR A 40 -2.52 -16.71 -39.41
N PRO A 41 -2.09 -17.82 -38.80
CA PRO A 41 -2.53 -18.20 -37.46
C PRO A 41 -1.95 -17.28 -36.38
N TYR A 42 -2.76 -16.97 -35.37
CA TYR A 42 -2.38 -16.16 -34.22
C TYR A 42 -2.33 -17.02 -32.96
N HIS A 43 -1.25 -16.89 -32.20
CA HIS A 43 -0.98 -17.65 -30.99
C HIS A 43 -0.71 -16.71 -29.81
N ARG A 44 -1.29 -16.99 -28.64
CA ARG A 44 -1.03 -16.24 -27.40
C ARG A 44 0.02 -16.98 -26.57
N VAL A 45 1.11 -16.31 -26.23
CA VAL A 45 2.23 -16.85 -25.44
C VAL A 45 2.34 -16.11 -24.12
N VAL A 46 2.27 -16.84 -23.01
CA VAL A 46 2.25 -16.26 -21.67
C VAL A 46 3.44 -16.78 -20.87
N PHE A 47 4.18 -15.87 -20.25
CA PHE A 47 5.28 -16.18 -19.33
C PHE A 47 5.25 -15.18 -18.16
N HIS A 48 5.71 -15.63 -17.00
CA HIS A 48 5.76 -14.81 -15.77
C HIS A 48 7.17 -14.27 -15.48
N GLU A 49 8.16 -14.74 -16.25
CA GLU A 49 9.55 -14.34 -16.14
C GLU A 49 10.23 -14.43 -17.51
N ILE A 50 11.26 -13.62 -17.72
CA ILE A 50 12.00 -13.56 -18.98
C ILE A 50 13.31 -14.34 -18.80
N THR A 51 13.18 -15.66 -18.65
CA THR A 51 14.30 -16.62 -18.63
C THR A 51 14.24 -17.48 -19.89
N LYS A 52 15.39 -18.02 -20.32
CA LYS A 52 15.46 -18.84 -21.54
C LYS A 52 14.49 -20.01 -21.45
N GLU A 53 14.49 -20.69 -20.30
CA GLU A 53 13.67 -21.86 -20.02
C GLU A 53 12.17 -21.49 -20.04
N ALA A 54 11.77 -20.40 -19.39
CA ALA A 54 10.38 -19.97 -19.37
C ALA A 54 9.86 -19.57 -20.76
N ILE A 55 10.67 -18.87 -21.56
CA ILE A 55 10.31 -18.48 -22.92
C ILE A 55 10.19 -19.72 -23.81
N GLU A 56 11.17 -20.62 -23.80
CA GLU A 56 11.10 -21.85 -24.60
C GLU A 56 9.87 -22.71 -24.24
N GLN A 57 9.51 -22.80 -22.96
CA GLN A 57 8.31 -23.50 -22.53
C GLN A 57 7.03 -22.81 -22.98
N ALA A 58 6.96 -21.48 -22.89
CA ALA A 58 5.79 -20.71 -23.29
C ALA A 58 5.49 -20.84 -24.79
N PHE A 59 6.52 -20.89 -25.64
CA PHE A 59 6.37 -21.08 -27.09
C PHE A 59 6.01 -22.52 -27.48
N LYS A 60 6.29 -23.53 -26.64
CA LYS A 60 5.85 -24.92 -26.85
C LYS A 60 4.37 -25.12 -26.58
N HIS A 61 3.78 -24.30 -25.72
CA HIS A 61 2.38 -24.41 -25.30
C HIS A 61 1.60 -23.10 -25.51
N PRO A 62 1.47 -22.61 -26.77
CA PRO A 62 0.67 -21.43 -27.05
C PRO A 62 -0.82 -21.73 -26.82
N ARG A 63 -1.55 -20.72 -26.35
CA ARG A 63 -3.02 -20.78 -26.19
C ARG A 63 -3.73 -19.82 -27.14
N SER A 64 -5.05 -19.87 -27.18
CA SER A 64 -5.87 -18.82 -27.77
C SER A 64 -6.01 -17.63 -26.83
N ILE A 65 -6.40 -16.49 -27.37
CA ILE A 65 -6.78 -15.31 -26.59
C ILE A 65 -7.97 -15.68 -25.69
N ASP A 66 -7.88 -15.32 -24.42
CA ASP A 66 -8.93 -15.47 -23.43
C ASP A 66 -9.87 -14.26 -23.49
N MET A 67 -11.02 -14.47 -24.12
CA MET A 67 -12.03 -13.42 -24.27
C MET A 67 -12.66 -13.00 -22.94
N GLN A 68 -12.59 -13.80 -21.86
CA GLN A 68 -13.09 -13.37 -20.55
C GLN A 68 -12.20 -12.28 -19.96
N LEU A 69 -10.89 -12.42 -20.07
CA LEU A 69 -9.93 -11.39 -19.64
C LEU A 69 -10.06 -10.11 -20.47
N VAL A 70 -10.22 -10.24 -21.80
CA VAL A 70 -10.48 -9.11 -22.69
C VAL A 70 -11.77 -8.39 -22.28
N ASN A 71 -12.87 -9.13 -22.10
CA ASN A 71 -14.16 -8.55 -21.73
C ASN A 71 -14.10 -7.88 -20.35
N ALA A 72 -13.37 -8.45 -19.39
CA ALA A 72 -13.16 -7.83 -18.09
C ALA A 72 -12.41 -6.48 -18.20
N GLN A 73 -11.38 -6.41 -19.05
CA GLN A 73 -10.65 -5.18 -19.31
C GLN A 73 -11.53 -4.13 -20.01
N GLN A 74 -12.29 -4.54 -21.04
CA GLN A 74 -13.22 -3.66 -21.75
C GLN A 74 -14.31 -3.14 -20.82
N ALA A 75 -14.91 -4.00 -19.99
CA ALA A 75 -15.91 -3.60 -19.01
C ALA A 75 -15.38 -2.55 -18.04
N ARG A 76 -14.17 -2.74 -17.50
CA ARG A 76 -13.50 -1.74 -16.65
C ARG A 76 -13.29 -0.42 -17.39
N ARG A 77 -12.77 -0.46 -18.61
CA ARG A 77 -12.51 0.73 -19.44
C ARG A 77 -13.79 1.49 -19.75
N VAL A 78 -14.88 0.79 -20.07
CA VAL A 78 -16.19 1.40 -20.31
C VAL A 78 -16.73 2.03 -19.04
N LEU A 79 -16.66 1.34 -17.91
CA LEU A 79 -17.11 1.86 -16.61
C LEU A 79 -16.37 3.14 -16.22
N ASP A 80 -15.04 3.15 -16.31
CA ASP A 80 -14.23 4.32 -15.99
C ASP A 80 -14.56 5.50 -16.91
N ARG A 81 -14.83 5.22 -18.20
CA ARG A 81 -15.26 6.22 -19.18
C ARG A 81 -16.64 6.79 -18.90
N LEU A 82 -17.59 5.95 -18.46
CA LEU A 82 -18.93 6.40 -18.07
C LEU A 82 -18.87 7.33 -16.86
N VAL A 83 -18.09 7.00 -15.83
CA VAL A 83 -17.90 7.87 -14.66
C VAL A 83 -17.24 9.19 -15.08
N GLY A 84 -16.16 9.12 -15.85
CA GLY A 84 -15.45 10.31 -16.33
C GLY A 84 -16.36 11.25 -17.12
N TYR A 85 -17.05 10.75 -18.15
CA TYR A 85 -17.88 11.61 -19.00
C TYR A 85 -19.18 12.09 -18.35
N LYS A 86 -19.81 11.30 -17.47
CA LYS A 86 -21.06 11.72 -16.83
C LYS A 86 -20.84 12.65 -15.64
N ILE A 87 -19.78 12.43 -14.85
CA ILE A 87 -19.58 13.15 -13.59
C ILE A 87 -18.68 14.38 -13.75
N SER A 88 -17.69 14.36 -14.64
CA SER A 88 -16.80 15.52 -14.82
C SER A 88 -17.53 16.82 -15.21
N PRO A 89 -18.55 16.81 -16.10
CA PRO A 89 -19.31 18.03 -16.42
C PRO A 89 -20.02 18.62 -15.19
N LEU A 90 -20.51 17.76 -14.28
CA LEU A 90 -21.11 18.22 -13.03
C LEU A 90 -20.09 18.91 -12.13
N LEU A 91 -18.88 18.35 -12.02
CA LEU A 91 -17.79 18.96 -11.25
C LEU A 91 -17.39 20.33 -11.84
N TRP A 92 -17.43 20.50 -13.16
CA TRP A 92 -17.15 21.78 -13.80
C TRP A 92 -18.18 22.84 -13.47
N GLN A 93 -19.45 22.46 -13.39
CA GLN A 93 -20.54 23.36 -13.06
C GLN A 93 -20.59 23.72 -11.57
N LYS A 94 -20.24 22.78 -10.68
CA LYS A 94 -20.44 22.91 -9.23
C LYS A 94 -19.20 23.23 -8.42
N VAL A 95 -18.00 22.96 -8.96
CA VAL A 95 -16.74 23.11 -8.23
C VAL A 95 -15.76 23.97 -9.01
N ARG A 96 -15.20 23.45 -10.11
CA ARG A 96 -14.21 24.17 -10.93
C ARG A 96 -14.09 23.52 -12.30
N ARG A 97 -14.05 24.35 -13.36
CA ARG A 97 -13.76 23.88 -14.73
C ARG A 97 -12.39 23.19 -14.79
N GLY A 98 -12.32 22.08 -15.54
CA GLY A 98 -11.09 21.31 -15.74
C GLY A 98 -10.86 20.18 -14.73
N LEU A 99 -11.74 20.00 -13.74
CA LEU A 99 -11.66 18.85 -12.83
C LEU A 99 -12.11 17.55 -13.50
N SER A 100 -11.44 16.45 -13.19
CA SER A 100 -11.84 15.12 -13.66
C SER A 100 -12.47 14.32 -12.52
N ALA A 101 -13.54 13.60 -12.85
CA ALA A 101 -14.09 12.58 -11.97
C ALA A 101 -13.43 11.22 -12.28
N GLY A 102 -12.93 10.55 -11.25
CA GLY A 102 -12.30 9.23 -11.40
C GLY A 102 -12.89 8.26 -10.39
N ARG A 103 -13.44 7.14 -10.87
CA ARG A 103 -14.13 6.15 -10.03
C ARG A 103 -13.29 5.71 -8.82
N VAL A 104 -12.01 5.41 -9.04
CA VAL A 104 -11.08 4.98 -7.97
C VAL A 104 -10.38 6.18 -7.31
N GLN A 105 -10.00 7.19 -8.11
CA GLN A 105 -9.27 8.37 -7.63
C GLN A 105 -10.07 9.17 -6.60
N SER A 106 -11.38 9.35 -6.82
CA SER A 106 -12.24 10.08 -5.89
C SER A 106 -12.38 9.37 -4.53
N VAL A 107 -12.37 8.03 -4.51
CA VAL A 107 -12.40 7.26 -3.25
C VAL A 107 -11.07 7.36 -2.52
N ALA A 108 -9.94 7.26 -3.24
CA ALA A 108 -8.62 7.45 -2.64
C ALA A 108 -8.47 8.86 -2.04
N LEU A 109 -8.92 9.89 -2.76
CA LEU A 109 -8.94 11.26 -2.23
C LEU A 109 -9.82 11.38 -0.99
N LYS A 110 -10.98 10.69 -0.96
CA LYS A 110 -11.85 10.68 0.22
C LYS A 110 -11.12 10.16 1.45
N ILE A 111 -10.37 9.07 1.34
CA ILE A 111 -9.61 8.49 2.47
C ILE A 111 -8.63 9.53 3.06
N ILE A 112 -7.92 10.27 2.20
CA ILE A 112 -6.99 11.31 2.63
C ILE A 112 -7.75 12.46 3.31
N VAL A 113 -8.83 12.94 2.69
CA VAL A 113 -9.66 14.03 3.24
C VAL A 113 -10.29 13.64 4.57
N ASP A 114 -10.74 12.40 4.74
CA ASP A 114 -11.29 11.91 6.00
C ASP A 114 -10.21 11.92 7.10
N ARG A 115 -9.00 11.45 6.80
CA ARG A 115 -7.87 11.51 7.74
C ARG A 115 -7.50 12.95 8.09
N GLU A 116 -7.47 13.85 7.12
CA GLU A 116 -7.16 15.25 7.40
C GLU A 116 -8.20 15.86 8.35
N ARG A 117 -9.49 15.56 8.13
CA ARG A 117 -10.57 16.00 9.03
C ARG A 117 -10.48 15.38 10.42
N GLU A 118 -9.93 14.17 10.57
CA GLU A 118 -9.64 13.59 11.88
C GLU A 118 -8.54 14.38 12.60
N ILE A 119 -7.48 14.77 11.86
CA ILE A 119 -6.38 15.59 12.39
C ILE A 119 -6.87 16.99 12.76
N GLU A 120 -7.65 17.67 11.92
CA GLU A 120 -8.21 19.00 12.20
C GLU A 120 -9.12 19.00 13.43
N LYS A 121 -9.82 17.89 13.70
CA LYS A 121 -10.70 17.73 14.87
C LYS A 121 -9.97 17.21 16.11
N PHE A 122 -8.70 16.83 15.97
CA PHE A 122 -7.92 16.34 17.09
C PHE A 122 -7.66 17.49 18.06
N ILE A 123 -8.15 17.37 19.29
CA ILE A 123 -7.86 18.30 20.38
C ILE A 123 -6.71 17.67 21.18
N PRO A 124 -5.46 18.19 21.07
CA PRO A 124 -4.34 17.67 21.83
C PRO A 124 -4.61 17.79 23.33
N VAL A 125 -4.34 16.72 24.05
CA VAL A 125 -4.37 16.71 25.52
C VAL A 125 -2.93 16.67 25.99
N GLU A 126 -2.57 17.61 26.87
CA GLU A 126 -1.27 17.62 27.51
C GLU A 126 -1.12 16.39 28.41
N TYR A 127 0.04 15.75 28.32
CA TYR A 127 0.42 14.68 29.22
C TYR A 127 1.93 14.74 29.47
N TRP A 128 2.34 14.32 30.65
CA TRP A 128 3.73 14.25 31.04
C TRP A 128 4.14 12.82 31.32
N THR A 129 5.41 12.53 31.03
CA THR A 129 6.06 11.26 31.39
C THR A 129 7.24 11.58 32.29
N ILE A 130 7.47 10.73 33.30
CA ILE A 130 8.61 10.85 34.20
C ILE A 130 9.52 9.66 33.93
N GLU A 131 10.76 9.95 33.53
CA GLU A 131 11.83 8.97 33.38
C GLU A 131 12.84 9.12 34.53
N ALA A 132 13.27 8.01 35.10
CA ALA A 132 14.35 7.92 36.07
C ALA A 132 15.54 7.16 35.48
N GLU A 133 16.74 7.71 35.59
CA GLU A 133 17.98 7.01 35.29
C GLU A 133 18.46 6.27 36.53
N LEU A 134 18.47 4.94 36.46
CA LEU A 134 18.75 4.06 37.58
C LEU A 134 20.03 3.26 37.34
N THR A 135 20.77 3.03 38.42
CA THR A 135 21.96 2.18 38.43
C THR A 135 21.81 1.09 39.49
N LYS A 136 22.43 -0.07 39.27
CA LYS A 136 22.43 -1.13 40.29
C LYS A 136 23.30 -0.69 41.47
N GLY A 137 22.73 -0.67 42.67
CA GLY A 137 23.44 -0.35 43.93
C GLY A 137 24.40 -1.44 44.44
N ILE A 138 24.79 -2.40 43.60
CA ILE A 138 25.77 -3.44 43.95
C ILE A 138 27.14 -2.98 43.42
N PRO A 139 28.25 -3.11 44.18
CA PRO A 139 29.59 -2.88 43.66
C PRO A 139 29.93 -3.95 42.61
N ALA A 140 29.48 -3.72 41.39
CA ALA A 140 29.85 -4.47 40.21
C ALA A 140 30.92 -3.69 39.45
N THR A 141 31.87 -4.41 38.86
CA THR A 141 32.98 -3.87 38.05
C THR A 141 32.53 -3.02 36.86
N LYS A 142 31.24 -3.03 36.51
CA LYS A 142 30.65 -2.19 35.46
C LYS A 142 29.23 -1.78 35.85
N VAL A 143 29.07 -0.52 36.24
CA VAL A 143 27.76 0.10 36.48
C VAL A 143 27.20 0.54 35.13
N ILE A 144 26.11 -0.09 34.69
CA ILE A 144 25.42 0.29 33.46
C ILE A 144 24.11 0.97 33.88
N PRO A 145 23.93 2.26 33.60
CA PRO A 145 22.66 2.94 33.85
C PRO A 145 21.59 2.42 32.89
N PHE A 146 20.34 2.45 33.34
CA PHE A 146 19.17 2.18 32.51
C PHE A 146 18.05 3.15 32.88
N ARG A 147 17.18 3.44 31.92
CA ARG A 147 16.01 4.31 32.15
C ARG A 147 14.80 3.48 32.54
N ALA A 148 14.06 3.97 33.53
CA ALA A 148 12.76 3.46 33.92
C ALA A 148 11.73 4.58 33.76
N MET A 149 10.60 4.28 33.12
CA MET A 149 9.49 5.21 33.00
C MET A 149 8.48 4.94 34.13
N LEU A 150 7.97 5.99 34.76
CA LEU A 150 6.87 5.89 35.70
C LEU A 150 5.60 5.47 34.93
N ILE A 151 5.01 4.35 35.35
CA ILE A 151 3.83 3.77 34.68
C ILE A 151 2.55 3.82 35.53
N GLY A 152 2.67 4.09 36.82
CA GLY A 152 1.56 4.04 37.77
C GLY A 152 2.04 3.72 39.19
N PHE A 153 1.07 3.63 40.09
CA PHE A 153 1.28 3.28 41.49
C PHE A 153 1.54 1.77 41.66
N ILE A 154 2.05 1.38 42.84
CA ILE A 154 2.40 -0.01 43.18
C ILE A 154 1.17 -0.94 43.15
N ASP A 155 -0.03 -0.40 43.41
CA ASP A 155 -1.31 -1.10 43.34
C ASP A 155 -1.78 -1.40 41.91
N GLY A 156 -1.08 -0.88 40.89
CA GLY A 156 -1.40 -1.04 39.48
C GLY A 156 -2.31 0.04 38.91
N THR A 157 -2.66 1.06 39.70
CA THR A 157 -3.41 2.22 39.24
C THR A 157 -2.56 3.02 38.26
N LYS A 158 -3.05 3.21 37.03
CA LYS A 158 -2.38 4.06 36.04
C LYS A 158 -2.36 5.50 36.54
N LEU A 159 -1.21 6.14 36.40
CA LEU A 159 -1.03 7.54 36.73
C LEU A 159 -0.96 8.35 35.45
N ASP A 160 -1.98 9.17 35.21
CA ASP A 160 -2.00 10.15 34.13
C ASP A 160 -1.59 11.51 34.70
N ILE A 161 -0.53 12.09 34.15
CA ILE A 161 0.04 13.37 34.60
C ILE A 161 -0.36 14.43 33.59
N HIS A 162 -1.20 15.39 33.98
CA HIS A 162 -1.92 16.26 33.04
C HIS A 162 -1.22 17.58 32.77
N ASN A 163 -0.31 18.00 33.65
CA ASN A 163 0.37 19.29 33.58
C ASN A 163 1.77 19.24 34.23
N ARG A 164 2.51 20.33 34.06
CA ARG A 164 3.88 20.48 34.57
C ARG A 164 3.95 20.46 36.09
N GLU A 165 2.98 21.08 36.76
CA GLU A 165 2.95 21.22 38.21
C GLU A 165 2.87 19.84 38.87
N GLU A 166 1.91 19.00 38.43
CA GLU A 166 1.79 17.60 38.84
C GLU A 166 3.08 16.82 38.56
N ALA A 167 3.65 16.98 37.36
CA ALA A 167 4.88 16.29 36.98
C ALA A 167 6.07 16.67 37.87
N THR A 168 6.15 17.93 38.29
CA THR A 168 7.25 18.45 39.13
C THR A 168 7.10 17.95 40.56
N GLU A 169 5.88 17.99 41.11
CA GLU A 169 5.58 17.48 42.46
C GLU A 169 5.93 15.99 42.59
N ILE A 170 5.46 15.18 41.64
CA ILE A 170 5.76 13.74 41.61
C ILE A 170 7.26 13.49 41.42
N SER A 171 7.92 14.27 40.55
CA SER A 171 9.38 14.15 40.33
C SER A 171 10.19 14.46 41.59
N ASP A 172 9.79 15.47 42.36
CA ASP A 172 10.48 15.85 43.59
C ASP A 172 10.29 14.83 44.71
N GLU A 173 9.11 14.21 44.80
CA GLU A 173 8.88 13.07 45.70
C GLU A 173 9.75 11.87 45.30
N LEU A 174 9.78 11.54 44.01
CA LEU A 174 10.54 10.40 43.48
C LEU A 174 12.07 10.57 43.58
N LYS A 175 12.60 11.80 43.62
CA LYS A 175 14.04 12.05 43.87
C LYS A 175 14.46 11.63 45.28
N GLN A 176 13.54 11.69 46.24
CA GLN A 176 13.81 11.32 47.63
C GLN A 176 13.47 9.85 47.92
N ALA A 177 12.82 9.17 46.97
CA ALA A 177 12.39 7.80 47.11
C ALA A 177 13.53 6.78 46.96
N GLY A 178 13.39 5.64 47.66
CA GLY A 178 14.22 4.46 47.44
C GLY A 178 13.65 3.59 46.31
N TYR A 179 14.50 3.18 45.38
CA TYR A 179 14.11 2.34 44.25
C TYR A 179 14.39 0.87 44.54
N SER A 180 13.39 0.00 44.31
CA SER A 180 13.54 -1.45 44.44
C SER A 180 12.88 -2.18 43.28
N VAL A 181 13.40 -3.36 42.95
CA VAL A 181 12.86 -4.18 41.87
C VAL A 181 11.80 -5.11 42.44
N ILE A 182 10.53 -4.85 42.10
CA ILE A 182 9.40 -5.68 42.57
C ILE A 182 9.25 -6.96 41.76
N LYS A 183 9.52 -6.89 40.44
CA LYS A 183 9.29 -8.02 39.53
C LYS A 183 10.23 -7.98 38.34
N VAL A 184 10.84 -9.13 38.03
CA VAL A 184 11.61 -9.34 36.80
C VAL A 184 10.94 -10.44 36.00
N LYS A 185 10.67 -10.17 34.72
CA LYS A 185 10.12 -11.17 33.80
C LYS A 185 11.04 -11.33 32.61
N THR A 186 11.63 -12.52 32.48
CA THR A 186 12.44 -12.89 31.32
C THR A 186 11.61 -13.74 30.38
N LYS A 187 11.51 -13.32 29.12
CA LYS A 187 10.95 -14.14 28.03
C LYS A 187 12.04 -14.36 26.98
N LYS A 188 12.22 -15.61 26.54
CA LYS A 188 13.00 -15.89 25.34
C LYS A 188 12.19 -15.44 24.14
N VAL A 189 12.69 -14.45 23.40
CA VAL A 189 12.18 -14.15 22.06
C VAL A 189 12.60 -15.33 21.19
N THR A 190 11.63 -16.07 20.66
CA THR A 190 11.86 -17.17 19.71
C THR A 190 11.66 -16.62 18.31
#